data_AF-A0A235B7G9-F1
#
_entry.id   AF-A0A235B7G9-F1
#
_cell.length_a   1.000
_cell.length_b   1.000
_cell.length_c   1.000
_cell.angle_alpha   90.00
_cell.angle_beta   90.00
_cell.angle_gamma   90.00
#
_symmetry.space_group_name_H-M   'P 1'
#
loop_
_entity.id
_entity.type
_entity.pdbx_description
1 polymer ?
#
loop_
_entity_poly.entity_id
_entity_poly.type
_entity_poly.pdbx_seq_one_letter_code
_entity_poly.pdbx_strand_id
1 'polypeptide(L)'
;MIGLLVKLIVCPSVVLLSTAMFADVYYPYIYQPIIVGLVLAVVGHMMELLLLKRGTFWLSNIMDFIAATAIVYFSAFFFAGAQMTVIGALLTGFLLTVAEYFQHLWLIRTGKTQKAV
;
A
#
# COMPACT_ATOMS: atom_id res chain seq x y z
N MET A 1 -12.74 -9.44 2.34
CA MET A 1 -12.41 -9.94 3.69
C MET A 1 -11.00 -10.49 3.78
N ILE A 2 -10.64 -11.61 3.12
CA ILE A 2 -9.26 -12.16 3.18
C ILE A 2 -8.21 -11.17 2.65
N GLY A 3 -8.48 -10.48 1.54
CA GLY A 3 -7.56 -9.47 0.98
C GLY A 3 -7.26 -8.32 1.95
N LEU A 4 -8.27 -7.85 2.69
CA LEU A 4 -8.09 -6.81 3.72
C LEU A 4 -7.17 -7.30 4.85
N LEU A 5 -7.36 -8.53 5.31
CA LEU A 5 -6.60 -9.10 6.43
C LEU A 5 -5.11 -9.23 6.06
N VAL A 6 -4.82 -9.64 4.83
CA VAL A 6 -3.43 -9.67 4.31
C VAL A 6 -2.85 -8.26 4.22
N LYS A 7 -3.58 -7.29 3.64
CA LYS A 7 -3.11 -5.89 3.56
C LYS A 7 -2.84 -5.26 4.92
N LEU A 8 -3.66 -5.58 5.93
CA LEU A 8 -3.51 -5.07 7.30
C LEU A 8 -2.15 -5.45 7.92
N ILE A 9 -1.55 -6.56 7.48
CA ILE A 9 -0.23 -7.01 7.95
C ILE A 9 0.85 -6.53 6.99
N VAL A 10 0.64 -6.70 5.69
CA VAL A 10 1.64 -6.42 4.65
C VAL A 10 1.93 -4.92 4.53
N CYS A 11 0.91 -4.06 4.49
CA CYS A 11 1.12 -2.62 4.28
C CYS A 11 1.94 -1.99 5.42
N PRO A 12 1.60 -2.18 6.72
CA PRO A 12 2.45 -1.68 7.81
C PRO A 12 3.86 -2.25 7.79
N SER A 13 4.01 -3.54 7.47
CA SER A 13 5.32 -4.19 7.41
C SER A 13 6.21 -3.59 6.33
N VAL A 14 5.65 -3.33 5.13
CA VAL A 14 6.39 -2.74 4.00
C VAL A 14 6.76 -1.29 4.27
N VAL A 15 5.85 -0.49 4.84
CA VAL A 15 6.17 0.90 5.20
C VAL A 15 7.25 0.93 6.28
N LEU A 16 7.12 0.10 7.32
CA LEU A 16 8.11 -0.01 8.38
C LEU A 16 9.49 -0.45 7.84
N LEU A 17 9.51 -1.44 6.94
CA LEU A 17 10.72 -1.88 6.26
C LEU A 17 11.33 -0.78 5.39
N SER A 18 10.50 0.03 4.73
CA SER A 18 10.96 1.17 3.93
C SER A 18 11.65 2.24 4.79
N THR A 19 11.19 2.45 6.03
CA THR A 19 11.88 3.33 6.98
C THR A 19 13.28 2.86 7.36
N ALA A 20 13.50 1.53 7.36
CA ALA A 20 14.79 0.93 7.68
C ALA A 20 15.72 0.84 6.45
N MET A 21 15.14 0.70 5.25
CA MET A 21 15.90 0.55 4.00
C MET A 21 16.29 1.87 3.35
N PHE A 22 15.44 2.90 3.47
CA PHE A 22 15.64 4.17 2.78
C PHE A 22 15.84 5.32 3.76
N ALA A 23 16.98 6.00 3.65
CA ALA A 23 17.24 7.22 4.41
C ALA A 23 16.26 8.36 4.05
N ASP A 24 15.67 8.30 2.86
CA ASP A 24 14.65 9.20 2.33
C ASP A 24 13.26 9.07 3.00
N VAL A 25 13.07 8.05 3.83
CA VAL A 25 11.82 7.69 4.49
C VAL A 25 12.05 7.67 6.00
N TYR A 26 11.81 8.80 6.66
CA TYR A 26 12.07 8.93 8.09
C TYR A 26 10.81 9.23 8.89
N TYR A 27 10.52 8.34 9.83
CA TYR A 27 9.50 8.54 10.85
C TYR A 27 10.15 8.48 12.25
N PRO A 28 10.05 9.53 13.08
CA PRO A 28 10.63 9.54 14.42
C PRO A 28 10.12 8.45 15.35
N TYR A 29 8.87 8.01 15.17
CA TYR A 29 8.24 7.04 16.05
C TYR A 29 7.64 5.88 15.26
N ILE A 30 7.82 4.65 15.77
CA ILE A 30 7.36 3.40 15.14
C ILE A 30 5.84 3.35 14.90
N TYR A 31 5.04 4.04 15.72
CA TYR A 31 3.59 4.06 15.53
C TYR A 31 3.17 4.80 14.25
N GLN A 32 3.97 5.76 13.75
CA GLN A 32 3.64 6.54 12.56
C GLN A 32 3.58 5.67 11.30
N PRO A 33 4.61 4.89 10.92
CA PRO A 33 4.54 4.01 9.75
C PRO A 33 3.48 2.91 9.90
N ILE A 34 3.17 2.50 11.14
CA ILE A 34 2.07 1.55 11.39
C ILE A 34 0.72 2.19 11.03
N ILE A 35 0.45 3.41 11.50
CA ILE A 35 -0.79 4.15 11.16
C ILE A 35 -0.89 4.36 9.64
N VAL A 36 0.20 4.77 8.99
CA VAL A 36 0.24 4.94 7.53
C VAL A 36 -0.08 3.62 6.81
N GLY A 37 0.53 2.52 7.25
CA GLY A 37 0.25 1.18 6.73
C GLY A 37 -1.20 0.74 6.90
N LEU A 38 -1.84 1.07 8.04
CA LEU A 38 -3.25 0.78 8.27
C LEU A 38 -4.15 1.59 7.33
N VAL A 39 -3.85 2.88 7.12
CA VAL A 39 -4.59 3.72 6.17
C VAL A 39 -4.45 3.16 4.76
N LEU A 40 -3.23 2.79 4.35
CA LEU A 40 -2.96 2.14 3.06
C LEU A 40 -3.75 0.84 2.90
N ALA A 41 -3.81 0.00 3.94
CA ALA A 41 -4.55 -1.25 3.88
C ALA A 41 -6.05 -1.03 3.64
N VAL A 42 -6.64 -0.03 4.30
CA VAL A 42 -8.06 0.33 4.11
C VAL A 42 -8.28 0.89 2.72
N VAL A 43 -7.49 1.88 2.28
CA VAL A 43 -7.64 2.51 0.95
C VAL A 43 -7.42 1.49 -0.16
N GLY A 44 -6.34 0.70 -0.09
CA GLY A 44 -6.04 -0.34 -1.05
C GLY A 44 -7.09 -1.43 -1.08
N HIS A 45 -7.77 -1.74 0.04
CA HIS A 45 -8.90 -2.66 0.03
C HIS A 45 -10.14 -2.04 -0.62
N MET A 46 -10.45 -0.77 -0.35
CA MET A 46 -11.55 -0.08 -1.01
C MET A 46 -11.34 -0.04 -2.53
N MET A 47 -10.12 0.26 -2.97
CA MET A 47 -9.76 0.24 -4.38
C MET A 47 -9.85 -1.15 -4.99
N GLU A 48 -9.40 -2.18 -4.28
CA GLU A 48 -9.59 -3.59 -4.68
C GLU A 48 -11.07 -3.89 -4.93
N LEU A 49 -11.96 -3.49 -4.02
CA LEU A 49 -13.41 -3.68 -4.16
C LEU A 49 -14.00 -2.93 -5.35
N LEU A 50 -13.48 -1.75 -5.68
CA LEU A 50 -13.99 -0.92 -6.78
C LEU A 50 -13.43 -1.37 -8.13
N LEU A 51 -12.13 -1.64 -8.21
CA LEU A 51 -11.38 -1.78 -9.46
C LEU A 51 -10.95 -3.21 -9.77
N LEU A 52 -10.76 -4.11 -8.80
CA LEU A 52 -10.15 -5.42 -9.08
C LEU A 52 -11.11 -6.36 -9.84
N LYS A 53 -10.82 -6.58 -11.12
CA LYS A 53 -11.40 -7.62 -11.99
C LYS A 53 -10.31 -8.14 -12.93
N ARG A 54 -10.53 -9.29 -13.58
CA ARG A 54 -9.57 -9.87 -14.56
C ARG A 54 -9.13 -8.89 -15.65
N GLY A 55 -10.04 -8.04 -16.15
CA GLY A 55 -9.75 -7.06 -17.20
C GLY A 55 -9.08 -5.76 -16.71
N THR A 56 -9.19 -5.45 -15.41
CA THR A 56 -8.72 -4.19 -14.82
C THR A 56 -7.54 -4.38 -13.87
N PHE A 57 -6.90 -5.56 -13.89
CA PHE A 57 -5.78 -5.90 -13.02
C PHE A 57 -4.65 -4.88 -13.06
N TRP A 58 -4.17 -4.54 -14.27
CA TRP A 58 -3.10 -3.56 -14.45
C TRP A 58 -3.51 -2.15 -14.02
N LEU A 59 -4.75 -1.76 -14.32
CA LEU A 59 -5.29 -0.47 -13.90
C LEU A 59 -5.37 -0.37 -12.38
N SER A 60 -5.84 -1.42 -11.70
CA SER A 60 -5.86 -1.49 -10.24
C SER A 60 -4.47 -1.30 -9.66
N ASN A 61 -3.48 -2.03 -10.18
CA ASN A 61 -2.11 -1.99 -9.65
C ASN A 61 -1.44 -0.61 -9.84
N ILE A 62 -1.69 0.05 -10.98
CA ILE A 62 -1.20 1.42 -11.23
C ILE A 62 -1.89 2.42 -10.30
N MET A 63 -3.21 2.30 -10.13
CA MET A 63 -3.94 3.17 -9.22
C MET A 63 -3.47 2.96 -7.77
N ASP A 64 -3.26 1.71 -7.35
CA ASP A 64 -2.74 1.35 -6.03
C ASP A 64 -1.35 1.98 -5.81
N PHE A 65 -0.47 1.94 -6.81
CA PHE A 65 0.83 2.63 -6.78
C PHE A 65 0.70 4.14 -6.57
N ILE A 66 -0.16 4.80 -7.35
CA ILE A 66 -0.37 6.24 -7.25
C ILE A 66 -0.93 6.61 -5.88
N ALA A 67 -1.95 5.87 -5.42
CA ALA A 67 -2.56 6.07 -4.11
C ALA A 67 -1.54 5.85 -2.98
N ALA A 68 -0.77 4.76 -3.05
CA ALA A 68 0.25 4.45 -2.06
C ALA A 68 1.34 5.53 -1.99
N THR A 69 1.87 5.93 -3.14
CA THR A 69 2.87 7.00 -3.23
C THR A 69 2.34 8.31 -2.65
N ALA A 70 1.12 8.69 -3.03
CA ALA A 70 0.49 9.92 -2.53
C ALA A 70 0.28 9.86 -1.01
N ILE A 71 -0.28 8.77 -0.48
CA ILE A 71 -0.54 8.61 0.94
C ILE A 71 0.76 8.65 1.74
N VAL A 72 1.80 7.94 1.29
CA VAL A 72 3.12 7.93 1.95
C VAL A 72 3.73 9.33 1.93
N TYR A 73 3.75 10.00 0.78
CA TYR A 73 4.28 11.37 0.67
C TYR A 73 3.54 12.35 1.57
N PHE A 74 2.21 12.35 1.52
CA PHE A 74 1.40 13.28 2.30
C PHE A 74 1.40 12.97 3.80
N SER A 75 1.66 11.72 4.20
CA SER A 75 1.71 11.35 5.61
C SER A 75 2.75 12.14 6.42
N ALA A 76 3.85 12.56 5.79
CA ALA A 76 4.87 13.36 6.46
C ALA A 76 4.36 14.72 6.94
N PHE A 77 3.33 15.28 6.30
CA PHE A 77 2.72 16.54 6.73
C PHE A 77 1.78 16.37 7.93
N PHE A 78 1.31 15.16 8.20
CA PHE A 78 0.44 14.87 9.35
C PHE A 78 1.22 14.50 10.61
N PHE A 79 2.45 14.03 10.47
CA PHE A 79 3.27 13.56 11.59
C PHE A 79 4.41 14.53 11.89
N ALA A 80 4.43 15.07 13.11
CA ALA A 80 5.50 15.94 13.57
C ALA A 80 6.86 15.22 13.52
N GLY A 81 7.84 15.85 12.86
CA GLY A 81 9.20 15.35 12.72
C GLY A 81 9.40 14.27 11.64
N ALA A 82 8.34 13.82 10.97
CA ALA A 82 8.47 12.92 9.83
C ALA A 82 9.10 13.67 8.64
N GLN A 83 10.07 13.03 7.98
CA GLN A 83 10.72 13.56 6.78
C GLN A 83 10.58 12.53 5.66
N MET A 84 10.03 12.97 4.54
CA MET A 84 9.77 12.10 3.40
C MET A 84 10.14 12.86 2.12
N THR A 85 11.04 12.30 1.32
CA THR A 85 11.30 12.84 -0.02
C THR A 85 10.33 12.24 -1.03
N VAL A 86 10.14 12.91 -2.16
CA VAL A 86 9.33 12.38 -3.27
C VAL A 86 9.87 11.03 -3.74
N ILE A 87 11.20 10.87 -3.76
CA ILE A 87 11.87 9.63 -4.14
C ILE A 87 11.59 8.54 -3.11
N GLY A 88 11.69 8.83 -1.82
CA GLY A 88 11.35 7.88 -0.75
C GLY A 88 9.91 7.40 -0.83
N ALA A 89 8.97 8.31 -1.10
CA ALA A 89 7.56 7.97 -1.28
C ALA A 89 7.32 7.10 -2.53
N LEU A 90 7.98 7.38 -3.65
CA LEU A 90 7.91 6.58 -4.88
C LEU A 90 8.48 5.17 -4.67
N LEU A 91 9.63 5.04 -4.00
CA LEU A 91 10.24 3.75 -3.71
C LEU A 91 9.37 2.92 -2.76
N THR A 92 8.82 3.55 -1.72
CA THR A 92 7.89 2.90 -0.78
C THR A 92 6.61 2.46 -1.48
N GLY A 93 6.03 3.35 -2.29
CA GLY A 93 4.86 3.04 -3.13
C GLY A 93 5.13 1.88 -4.07
N PHE A 94 6.32 1.83 -4.68
CA PHE A 94 6.71 0.74 -5.57
C PHE A 94 6.79 -0.60 -4.83
N LEU A 95 7.42 -0.64 -3.65
CA LEU A 95 7.46 -1.85 -2.82
C LEU A 95 6.06 -2.33 -2.43
N LEU A 96 5.17 -1.41 -2.06
CA LEU A 96 3.78 -1.73 -1.76
C LEU A 96 3.07 -2.32 -2.98
N THR A 97 3.22 -1.72 -4.16
CA THR A 97 2.63 -2.22 -5.41
C THR A 97 3.17 -3.59 -5.81
N VAL A 98 4.46 -3.86 -5.59
CA VAL A 98 5.03 -5.20 -5.82
C VAL A 98 4.39 -6.21 -4.87
N ALA A 99 4.24 -5.88 -3.59
CA ALA A 99 3.57 -6.75 -2.62
C ALA A 99 2.09 -6.99 -2.99
N GLU A 100 1.37 -5.94 -3.38
CA GLU A 100 -0.03 -6.01 -3.79
C GLU A 100 -0.22 -6.75 -5.12
N TYR A 101 0.73 -6.67 -6.05
CA TYR A 101 0.69 -7.41 -7.31
C TYR A 101 0.53 -8.92 -7.06
N PHE A 102 1.32 -9.48 -6.13
CA PHE A 102 1.22 -10.90 -5.78
C PHE A 102 -0.13 -11.23 -5.12
N GLN A 103 -0.63 -10.34 -4.27
CA GLN A 103 -1.94 -10.51 -3.64
C GLN A 103 -3.08 -10.49 -4.67
N HIS A 104 -3.10 -9.51 -5.57
CA HIS A 104 -4.09 -9.38 -6.64
C HIS A 104 -4.06 -10.60 -7.56
N LEU A 105 -2.86 -11.06 -7.94
CA LEU A 105 -2.69 -12.26 -8.76
C LEU A 105 -3.23 -13.51 -8.06
N TRP A 106 -2.96 -13.66 -6.76
CA TRP A 106 -3.47 -14.78 -5.96
C TRP A 106 -5.00 -14.74 -5.83
N LEU A 107 -5.58 -13.57 -5.58
CA LEU A 107 -7.03 -13.39 -5.49
C LEU A 107 -7.75 -13.73 -6.80
N ILE A 108 -7.19 -13.29 -7.94
CA ILE A 108 -7.74 -13.59 -9.27
C ILE A 108 -7.63 -15.08 -9.61
N ARG A 109 -6.49 -15.72 -9.29
CA ARG A 109 -6.27 -17.15 -9.58
C ARG A 109 -7.15 -18.06 -8.72
N THR A 110 -7.37 -17.69 -7.46
CA THR A 110 -8.21 -18.47 -6.54
C THR A 110 -9.71 -18.22 -6.71
N GLY A 111 -10.11 -17.31 -7.61
CA GLY A 111 -11.50 -16.95 -7.82
C GLY A 111 -12.15 -16.26 -6.60
N LYS A 112 -11.34 -15.87 -5.61
CA LYS A 112 -11.81 -15.22 -4.38
C LYS A 112 -12.04 -13.71 -4.54
N THR A 113 -11.99 -13.19 -5.77
CA THR A 113 -12.42 -11.84 -6.08
C THR A 113 -13.94 -11.71 -5.91
N GLN A 114 -14.41 -10.74 -5.13
CA GLN A 114 -15.85 -10.55 -4.84
C GLN A 114 -16.71 -10.32 -6.10
N LYS A 115 -16.11 -9.98 -7.25
CA LYS A 115 -16.79 -9.76 -8.54
C LYS A 115 -16.69 -10.95 -9.51
N ALA A 116 -16.45 -12.16 -9.02
CA ALA A 116 -16.41 -13.38 -9.84
C ALA A 116 -17.78 -14.05 -10.05
N VAL A 117 -18.87 -13.31 -9.83
CA VAL A 117 -20.24 -13.69 -10.23
C VAL A 117 -20.65 -12.84 -11.41
#